data_AF-Q94PC2-F1
#
_entry.id   AF-Q94PC2-F1
#
_cell.length_a   1.000
_cell.length_b   1.000
_cell.length_c   1.000
_cell.angle_alpha   90.00
_cell.angle_beta   90.00
_cell.angle_gamma   90.00
#
_symmetry.space_group_name_H-M   'P 1'
#
loop_
_entity.id
_entity.type
_entity.pdbx_description
1 polymer ?
#
loop_
_entity_poly.entity_id
_entity_poly.type
_entity_poly.pdbx_seq_one_letter_code
_entity_poly.pdbx_strand_id
1 'polypeptide(L)'
;MILTPSIFGQFFPDTFLLIPMNAFSMVFALSWLVFIFPTNWALSRFQAVWLGFQEAVLEMLFQNTSQNTAPWAGLITSVFMVIFSINVLGLFPYAFTSTSHISLTYSLGFPLWMS
;
A
#
# COMPACT_ATOMS: atom_id res chain seq x y z
N MET A 1 19.91 24.33 -16.01
CA MET A 1 19.71 23.68 -14.71
C MET A 1 20.93 22.82 -14.46
N ILE A 2 21.83 23.23 -13.56
CA ILE A 2 23.03 22.45 -13.26
C ILE A 2 22.53 21.19 -12.54
N LEU A 3 22.62 20.05 -13.21
CA LEU A 3 22.37 18.75 -12.58
C LEU A 3 23.58 18.47 -11.69
N THR A 4 23.57 18.98 -10.46
CA THR A 4 24.34 18.32 -9.41
C THR A 4 23.64 17.00 -9.15
N PRO A 5 24.29 15.84 -9.38
CA PRO A 5 23.67 14.56 -9.07
C PRO A 5 23.47 14.50 -7.55
N SER A 6 22.22 14.68 -7.13
CA SER A 6 21.80 14.59 -5.74
C SER A 6 21.11 13.25 -5.53
N ILE A 7 21.55 12.50 -4.51
CA ILE A 7 20.83 11.31 -4.04
C ILE A 7 19.40 11.65 -3.61
N PHE A 8 19.12 12.92 -3.29
CA PHE A 8 17.78 13.37 -2.95
C PHE A 8 16.90 13.66 -4.17
N GLY A 9 17.48 13.72 -5.37
CA GLY A 9 16.74 13.97 -6.61
C GLY A 9 15.64 12.93 -6.86
N GLN A 10 15.85 11.69 -6.42
CA GLN A 10 14.85 10.62 -6.53
C GLN A 10 13.59 10.84 -5.67
N PHE A 11 13.64 11.72 -4.66
CA PHE A 11 12.49 12.03 -3.82
C PHE A 11 11.70 13.25 -4.32
N PHE A 12 12.10 13.85 -5.43
CA PHE A 12 11.37 14.97 -6.00
C PHE A 12 10.12 14.47 -6.74
N PRO A 13 8.93 15.03 -6.49
CA PRO A 13 7.71 14.61 -7.16
C PRO A 13 7.69 15.15 -8.59
N ASP A 14 8.43 14.50 -9.48
CA ASP A 14 8.47 14.83 -10.89
C ASP A 14 7.08 14.69 -11.52
N THR A 15 6.80 15.52 -12.52
CA THR A 15 5.53 15.49 -13.24
C THR A 15 5.74 14.95 -14.65
N PHE A 16 4.90 14.01 -15.05
CA PHE A 16 4.82 13.50 -16.42
C PHE A 16 3.44 13.83 -16.97
N LEU A 17 3.36 14.52 -18.11
CA LEU A 17 2.08 14.98 -18.69
C LEU A 17 1.20 15.77 -17.69
N LEU A 18 1.82 16.61 -16.85
CA LEU A 18 1.16 17.36 -15.76
C LEU A 18 0.58 16.49 -14.62
N ILE A 19 0.83 15.18 -14.63
CA ILE A 19 0.43 14.26 -13.56
C ILE A 19 1.67 13.93 -12.69
N PRO A 20 1.59 14.04 -11.35
CA PRO A 20 2.70 13.66 -10.48
C PRO A 20 3.03 12.16 -10.63
N MET A 21 4.31 11.81 -10.74
CA MET A 21 4.76 10.42 -10.88
C MET A 21 4.33 9.55 -9.67
N ASN A 22 4.14 10.17 -8.51
CA ASN A 22 3.61 9.52 -7.31
C ASN A 22 2.23 8.89 -7.52
N ALA A 23 1.37 9.52 -8.34
CA ALA A 23 0.05 8.97 -8.63
C ALA A 23 0.16 7.66 -9.45
N PHE A 24 1.05 7.62 -10.44
CA PHE A 24 1.32 6.40 -11.21
C PHE A 24 1.93 5.31 -10.32
N SER A 25 2.88 5.66 -9.45
CA SER A 25 3.46 4.74 -8.47
C SER A 25 2.39 4.13 -7.56
N MET A 26 1.46 4.93 -7.04
CA MET A 26 0.35 4.43 -6.22
C MET A 26 -0.60 3.49 -6.98
N VAL A 27 -0.97 3.83 -8.22
CA VAL A 27 -1.81 2.96 -9.04
C VAL A 27 -1.10 1.64 -9.32
N PHE A 28 0.19 1.68 -9.65
CA PHE A 28 0.97 0.48 -9.88
C PHE A 28 1.10 -0.37 -8.61
N ALA A 29 1.35 0.25 -7.45
CA ALA A 29 1.43 -0.41 -6.14
C ALA A 29 0.16 -1.20 -5.83
N LEU A 30 -1.02 -0.68 -6.19
CA LEU A 30 -2.32 -1.27 -5.87
C LEU A 30 -2.88 -2.15 -6.99
N SER A 31 -2.24 -2.18 -8.16
CA SER A 31 -2.75 -2.89 -9.35
C SER A 31 -2.98 -4.39 -9.12
N TRP A 32 -2.20 -5.01 -8.25
CA TRP A 32 -2.34 -6.43 -7.92
C TRP A 32 -3.64 -6.77 -7.17
N LEU A 33 -4.28 -5.78 -6.52
CA LEU A 33 -5.57 -5.97 -5.85
C LEU A 33 -6.69 -6.31 -6.83
N VAL A 34 -6.53 -6.02 -8.13
CA VAL A 34 -7.51 -6.39 -9.18
C VAL A 34 -7.69 -7.91 -9.27
N PHE A 35 -6.67 -8.69 -8.89
CA PHE A 35 -6.70 -10.14 -8.98
C PHE A 35 -7.31 -10.85 -7.76
N ILE A 36 -7.86 -10.09 -6.81
CA ILE A 36 -8.46 -10.62 -5.57
C ILE A 36 -9.82 -11.29 -5.83
N PHE A 37 -10.59 -10.78 -6.79
CA PHE A 37 -11.96 -11.22 -6.99
C PHE A 37 -12.04 -12.61 -7.64
N PRO A 38 -12.84 -13.55 -7.09
CA PRO A 38 -13.13 -14.81 -7.77
C PRO A 38 -13.76 -14.53 -9.12
N THR A 39 -13.18 -15.10 -10.18
CA THR A 39 -13.77 -15.09 -11.52
C THR A 39 -14.61 -16.34 -11.79
N ASN A 40 -14.38 -17.41 -11.03
CA ASN A 40 -15.03 -18.70 -11.17
C ASN A 40 -15.45 -19.25 -9.81
N TRP A 41 -16.31 -20.27 -9.83
CA TRP A 41 -16.73 -20.98 -8.61
C TRP A 41 -15.57 -21.74 -7.94
N ALA A 42 -14.66 -22.30 -8.75
CA ALA A 42 -13.44 -22.94 -8.25
C ALA A 42 -12.32 -21.92 -8.05
N LEU A 43 -11.59 -22.08 -6.94
CA LEU A 43 -10.43 -21.26 -6.59
C LEU A 43 -9.31 -21.39 -7.63
N SER A 44 -8.85 -20.27 -8.16
CA SER A 44 -7.61 -20.23 -8.93
C SER A 44 -6.39 -20.33 -8.00
N ARG A 45 -5.22 -20.70 -8.54
CA ARG A 45 -3.97 -20.78 -7.76
C ARG A 45 -3.63 -19.44 -7.09
N PHE A 46 -3.79 -18.34 -7.83
CA PHE A 46 -3.56 -16.99 -7.31
C PHE A 46 -4.53 -16.67 -6.17
N GLN A 47 -5.81 -17.03 -6.34
CA GLN A 47 -6.83 -16.78 -5.33
C GLN A 47 -6.60 -17.61 -4.05
N ALA A 48 -6.11 -18.85 -4.18
CA ALA A 48 -5.73 -19.67 -3.02
C ALA A 48 -4.57 -19.04 -2.22
N VAL A 49 -3.54 -18.55 -2.92
CA VAL A 49 -2.42 -17.83 -2.28
C VAL A 49 -2.92 -16.54 -1.62
N TRP A 50 -3.80 -15.81 -2.30
CA TRP A 50 -4.38 -14.58 -1.78
C TRP A 50 -5.19 -14.81 -0.50
N LEU A 51 -6.03 -15.83 -0.46
CA LEU A 51 -6.79 -16.18 0.75
C LEU A 51 -5.87 -16.54 1.92
N GLY A 52 -4.86 -17.38 1.69
CA GLY A 52 -3.89 -17.72 2.73
C GLY A 52 -3.11 -16.51 3.24
N PHE A 53 -2.75 -15.57 2.35
CA PHE A 53 -2.13 -14.31 2.73
C PHE A 53 -3.07 -13.44 3.58
N GLN A 54 -4.34 -13.32 3.18
CA GLN A 54 -5.33 -12.54 3.92
C GLN A 54 -5.57 -13.10 5.34
N GLU A 55 -5.68 -14.42 5.48
CA GLU A 55 -5.82 -15.09 6.78
C GLU A 55 -4.61 -14.81 7.68
N ALA A 56 -3.40 -14.97 7.14
CA ALA A 56 -2.17 -14.70 7.89
C ALA A 56 -2.04 -13.23 8.33
N VAL A 57 -2.43 -12.28 7.48
CA VAL A 57 -2.44 -10.85 7.83
C VAL A 57 -3.44 -10.56 8.94
N LEU A 58 -4.65 -11.11 8.85
CA LEU A 58 -5.68 -10.91 9.88
C LEU A 58 -5.24 -11.50 11.22
N GLU A 59 -4.69 -12.72 11.21
CA GLU A 59 -4.15 -13.35 12.42
C GLU A 59 -3.02 -12.51 13.02
N MET A 60 -2.05 -12.06 12.21
CA MET A 60 -0.93 -11.25 12.68
C MET A 60 -1.38 -9.91 13.29
N LEU A 61 -2.35 -9.24 12.67
CA LEU A 61 -2.84 -7.94 13.14
C LEU A 61 -3.71 -8.05 14.40
N PHE A 62 -4.51 -9.11 14.51
CA PHE A 62 -5.57 -9.20 15.54
C PHE A 62 -5.36 -10.29 16.59
N GLN A 63 -4.26 -11.06 16.56
CA GLN A 63 -3.95 -12.11 17.54
C GLN A 63 -4.02 -11.66 19.01
N ASN A 64 -3.71 -10.40 19.29
CA ASN A 64 -3.64 -9.84 20.65
C ASN A 64 -4.68 -8.73 20.88
N THR A 65 -5.80 -8.75 20.17
CA THR A 65 -6.82 -7.70 20.27
C THR A 65 -8.14 -8.21 20.85
N SER A 66 -8.94 -7.30 21.42
CA SER A 66 -10.23 -7.66 22.03
C SER A 66 -11.33 -7.83 20.98
N GLN A 67 -12.45 -8.45 21.36
CA GLN A 67 -13.60 -8.61 20.47
C GLN A 67 -14.18 -7.26 19.99
N ASN A 68 -14.00 -6.19 20.78
CA ASN A 68 -14.49 -4.85 20.45
C ASN A 68 -13.81 -4.23 19.22
N THR A 69 -12.73 -4.83 18.72
CA THR A 69 -11.97 -4.35 17.55
C THR A 69 -12.53 -4.83 16.22
N ALA A 70 -13.49 -5.76 16.23
CA ALA A 70 -14.09 -6.31 15.00
C ALA A 70 -14.62 -5.25 14.01
N PRO A 71 -15.27 -4.15 14.44
CA PRO A 71 -15.73 -3.11 13.52
C PRO A 71 -14.59 -2.40 12.76
N TRP A 72 -13.41 -2.31 13.37
CA TRP A 72 -12.24 -1.65 12.81
C TRP A 72 -11.35 -2.59 11.99
N ALA A 73 -11.64 -3.89 12.01
CA ALA A 73 -10.78 -4.90 11.38
C ALA A 73 -10.60 -4.66 9.88
N GLY A 74 -11.69 -4.35 9.17
CA GLY A 74 -11.65 -4.03 7.73
C GLY A 74 -10.82 -2.78 7.43
N LEU A 75 -11.02 -1.70 8.20
CA LEU A 75 -10.29 -0.44 8.04
C LEU A 75 -8.78 -0.64 8.26
N ILE A 76 -8.39 -1.20 9.40
CA ILE A 76 -6.98 -1.43 9.77
C ILE A 76 -6.31 -2.35 8.75
N THR A 77 -6.98 -3.44 8.34
CA THR A 77 -6.45 -4.34 7.32
C THR A 77 -6.28 -3.63 5.99
N SER A 78 -7.25 -2.80 5.56
CA SER A 78 -7.12 -2.04 4.30
C SER A 78 -5.96 -1.05 4.31
N VAL A 79 -5.74 -0.37 5.44
CA VAL A 79 -4.62 0.57 5.61
C VAL A 79 -3.30 -0.18 5.57
N PHE A 80 -3.21 -1.32 6.27
CA PHE A 80 -2.05 -2.20 6.21
C PHE A 80 -1.76 -2.63 4.76
N MET A 81 -2.77 -3.08 4.01
CA MET A 81 -2.63 -3.51 2.63
C MET A 81 -2.09 -2.41 1.71
N VAL A 82 -2.59 -1.18 1.86
CA VAL A 82 -2.11 -0.02 1.08
C VAL A 82 -0.64 0.28 1.40
N ILE A 83 -0.29 0.38 2.69
CA ILE A 83 1.08 0.71 3.12
C ILE A 83 2.05 -0.40 2.71
N PHE A 84 1.67 -1.67 2.91
CA PHE A 84 2.44 -2.84 2.51
C PHE A 84 2.73 -2.81 1.01
N SER A 85 1.70 -2.61 0.18
CA SER A 85 1.82 -2.57 -1.27
C SER A 85 2.79 -1.48 -1.75
N ILE A 86 2.66 -0.27 -1.19
CA ILE A 86 3.52 0.87 -1.55
C ILE A 86 4.97 0.60 -1.13
N ASN A 87 5.20 0.03 0.07
CA ASN A 87 6.55 -0.23 0.56
C ASN A 87 7.23 -1.39 -0.16
N VAL A 88 6.50 -2.46 -0.53
CA VAL A 88 7.04 -3.57 -1.33
C VAL A 88 7.47 -3.11 -2.71
N LEU A 89 6.68 -2.23 -3.35
CA LEU A 89 7.06 -1.60 -4.61
C LEU A 89 8.37 -0.81 -4.50
N GLY A 90 8.62 -0.18 -3.34
CA GLY A 90 9.86 0.55 -3.06
C GLY A 90 11.13 -0.30 -3.01
N LEU A 91 11.01 -1.63 -2.97
CA LEU A 91 12.16 -2.53 -3.05
C LEU A 91 12.72 -2.63 -4.49
N PHE A 92 11.94 -2.24 -5.50
CA PHE A 92 12.43 -2.20 -6.87
C PHE A 92 13.48 -1.08 -7.04
N PRO A 93 14.56 -1.32 -7.79
CA PRO A 93 15.54 -0.29 -8.10
C PRO A 93 14.87 0.93 -8.74
N TYR A 94 15.19 2.13 -8.24
CA TYR A 94 14.65 3.41 -8.70
C TYR A 94 13.13 3.59 -8.52
N ALA A 95 12.46 2.69 -7.80
CA ALA A 95 11.05 2.85 -7.50
C ALA A 95 10.84 3.83 -6.34
N PHE A 96 10.22 4.96 -6.65
CA PHE A 96 9.88 5.96 -5.67
C PHE A 96 8.56 5.62 -4.97
N THR A 97 8.57 5.60 -3.63
CA THR A 97 7.37 5.32 -2.82
C THR A 97 6.75 6.60 -2.28
N SER A 98 5.43 6.70 -2.43
CA SER A 98 4.69 7.84 -1.88
C SER A 98 4.75 7.92 -0.34
N THR A 99 5.06 6.82 0.35
CA THR A 99 5.29 6.76 1.80
C THR A 99 6.56 7.48 2.25
N SER A 100 7.49 7.80 1.33
CA SER A 100 8.67 8.61 1.64
C SER A 100 8.32 10.07 1.95
N HIS A 101 7.15 10.55 1.53
CA HIS A 101 6.66 11.88 1.84
C HIS A 101 5.81 11.89 3.11
N ILE A 102 6.16 12.80 4.01
CA ILE A 102 5.46 13.06 5.27
C ILE A 102 3.96 13.38 5.07
N SER A 103 3.59 13.97 3.93
CA SER A 103 2.20 14.26 3.60
C SER A 103 1.32 13.00 3.57
N LEU A 104 1.81 11.91 2.96
CA LEU A 104 1.02 10.67 2.88
C LEU A 104 0.90 10.03 4.26
N THR A 105 2.01 9.91 5.00
CA THR A 105 2.02 9.24 6.30
C THR A 105 1.13 9.95 7.33
N TYR A 106 1.15 11.28 7.41
CA TYR A 106 0.22 12.01 8.29
C TYR A 106 -1.22 12.01 7.78
N SER A 107 -1.44 12.04 6.47
CA SER A 107 -2.81 12.00 5.92
C SER A 107 -3.56 10.73 6.31
N LEU A 108 -2.85 9.60 6.45
CA LEU A 108 -3.42 8.35 6.94
C LEU A 108 -3.39 8.26 8.48
N GLY A 109 -2.24 8.56 9.10
CA GLY A 109 -2.06 8.34 10.53
C GLY A 109 -2.86 9.26 11.43
N PHE A 110 -2.97 10.55 11.09
CA PHE A 110 -3.62 11.53 11.96
C PHE A 110 -5.14 11.29 12.10
N PRO A 111 -5.91 11.06 11.02
CA PRO A 111 -7.34 10.76 11.15
C PRO A 111 -7.61 9.45 11.91
N LEU A 112 -6.81 8.41 11.69
CA LEU A 112 -6.93 7.12 12.38
C LEU A 112 -6.59 7.20 13.87
N TRP A 113 -5.72 8.12 14.26
CA TRP A 113 -5.40 8.34 15.68
C TRP A 113 -6.52 9.10 16.41
N MET A 114 -7.25 9.96 15.71
CA MET A 114 -8.35 10.75 16.28
C MET A 114 -9.66 9.97 16.45
N SER A 115 -9.79 8.81 15.80
CA SER A 115 -10.99 7.97 15.82
C SER A 115 -11.02 7.00 17.00
#